data_AF-A0A9C9JN82-F1
#
_entry.id   AF-A0A9C9JN82-F1
#
_cell.length_a   1.000
_cell.length_b   1.000
_cell.length_c   1.000
_cell.angle_alpha   90.00
_cell.angle_beta   90.00
_cell.angle_gamma   90.00
#
_symmetry.space_group_name_H-M   'P 1'
#
loop_
_entity.id
_entity.type
_entity.pdbx_description
1 polymer ?
#
loop_
_entity_poly.entity_id
_entity_poly.type
_entity_poly.pdbx_seq_one_letter_code
_entity_poly.pdbx_strand_id
1 'polypeptide(L)'
;MAVQLVISDALNRRVGQFEPARFRVFQAAAVDVVKGRARGRLAHTSAFSGRQIFVLEHQGFSLYYSQNPKHPGPVVFEEFLSKGEEDLVLDLFAEGPD
;
A
#
# COMPACT_ATOMS: atom_id res chain seq x y z
N MET A 1 18.72 11.88 0.62
CA MET A 1 17.49 12.03 -0.19
C MET A 1 16.30 11.88 0.75
N ALA A 2 15.41 12.86 0.79
CA ALA A 2 14.13 12.72 1.49
C ALA A 2 13.24 11.82 0.63
N VAL A 3 12.82 10.66 1.14
CA VAL A 3 11.81 9.86 0.44
C VAL A 3 10.48 10.49 0.74
N GLN A 4 9.82 11.02 -0.29
CA GLN A 4 8.48 11.56 -0.17
C GLN A 4 7.50 10.38 -0.06
N LEU A 5 6.69 10.42 0.99
CA LEU A 5 5.73 9.39 1.35
C LEU A 5 4.34 9.98 1.18
N VAL A 6 3.48 9.27 0.44
CA VAL A 6 2.08 9.67 0.26
C VAL A 6 1.20 8.55 0.78
N ILE A 7 0.25 8.91 1.65
CA ILE A 7 -0.80 8.00 2.13
C ILE A 7 -2.05 8.36 1.33
N SER A 8 -2.74 7.38 0.77
CA SER A 8 -4.02 7.60 0.09
C SER A 8 -5.05 8.21 1.05
N ASP A 9 -6.01 9.00 0.56
CA ASP A 9 -7.06 9.57 1.42
C ASP A 9 -7.91 8.49 2.11
N ALA A 10 -8.04 7.33 1.48
CA ALA A 10 -8.75 6.18 2.04
C ALA A 10 -7.98 5.57 3.22
N LEU A 11 -6.67 5.38 3.08
CA LEU A 11 -5.81 4.87 4.15
C LEU A 11 -5.65 5.90 5.26
N ASN A 12 -5.54 7.19 4.93
CA ASN A 12 -5.40 8.26 5.92
C ASN A 12 -6.61 8.32 6.88
N ARG A 13 -7.82 8.10 6.36
CA ARG A 13 -9.05 8.00 7.18
C ARG A 13 -9.06 6.80 8.13
N ARG A 14 -8.44 5.68 7.72
CA ARG A 14 -8.39 4.43 8.51
C ARG A 14 -7.23 4.38 9.50
N VAL A 15 -6.08 4.93 9.14
CA VAL A 15 -4.87 4.94 9.97
C VAL A 15 -5.12 5.58 11.33
N GLY A 16 -5.92 6.65 11.38
CA GLY A 16 -6.30 7.30 12.64
C GLY A 16 -7.19 6.44 13.56
N GLN A 17 -7.76 5.35 13.03
CA GLN A 17 -8.63 4.42 13.76
C GLN A 17 -7.89 3.12 14.12
N PHE A 18 -6.62 2.97 13.74
CA PHE A 18 -5.86 1.78 14.07
C PHE A 18 -5.56 1.71 15.56
N GLU A 19 -5.78 0.53 16.13
CA GLU A 19 -5.24 0.17 17.44
C GLU A 19 -3.72 0.42 17.45
N PRO A 20 -3.13 0.86 18.59
CA PRO A 20 -1.71 1.19 18.67
C PRO A 20 -0.78 0.08 18.17
N ALA A 21 -1.16 -1.18 18.38
CA ALA A 21 -0.41 -2.34 17.87
C ALA A 21 -0.41 -2.39 16.33
N ARG A 22 -1.59 -2.26 15.69
CA ARG A 22 -1.73 -2.25 14.22
C ARG A 22 -0.98 -1.07 13.61
N PHE A 23 -1.05 0.10 14.22
CA PHE A 23 -0.33 1.28 13.74
C PHE A 23 1.18 1.09 13.74
N ARG A 24 1.75 0.45 14.77
CA ARG A 24 3.19 0.13 14.81
C ARG A 24 3.60 -0.84 13.70
N VAL A 25 2.78 -1.85 13.43
CA VAL A 25 3.04 -2.80 12.33
C VAL A 25 3.00 -2.07 10.98
N PHE A 26 2.02 -1.21 10.77
CA PHE A 26 1.94 -0.35 9.58
C PHE A 26 3.21 0.51 9.42
N GLN A 27 3.63 1.22 10.47
CA GLN A 27 4.83 2.06 10.44
C GLN A 27 6.09 1.26 10.11
N ALA A 28 6.27 0.09 10.71
CA ALA A 28 7.42 -0.77 10.43
C ALA A 28 7.45 -1.20 8.96
N ALA A 29 6.32 -1.70 8.43
CA ALA A 29 6.19 -2.11 7.04
C ALA A 29 6.43 -0.94 6.07
N ALA A 30 5.84 0.23 6.34
CA ALA A 30 6.01 1.43 5.53
C ALA A 30 7.47 1.91 5.48
N VAL A 31 8.16 1.92 6.63
CA VAL A 31 9.58 2.28 6.71
C VAL A 31 10.46 1.31 5.94
N ASP A 32 10.18 0.01 6.01
CA ASP A 32 10.96 -1.00 5.30
C ASP A 32 10.77 -0.91 3.78
N VAL A 33 9.56 -0.64 3.30
CA VAL A 33 9.31 -0.37 1.87
C VAL A 33 10.06 0.89 1.41
N VAL A 34 9.93 1.99 2.16
CA VAL A 34 10.57 3.28 1.84
C VAL A 34 12.09 3.18 1.80
N LYS A 35 12.68 2.42 2.72
CA LYS A 35 14.14 2.21 2.80
C LYS A 35 14.64 1.12 1.84
N GLY A 36 13.76 0.48 1.09
CA GLY A 36 14.11 -0.63 0.19
C GLY A 36 14.57 -1.89 0.91
N ARG A 37 14.22 -2.06 2.20
CA ARG A 37 14.54 -3.24 3.02
C ARG A 37 13.54 -4.38 2.80
N ALA A 38 12.33 -4.03 2.40
CA ALA A 38 11.29 -4.97 2.02
C ALA A 38 10.69 -4.56 0.67
N ARG A 39 10.27 -5.56 -0.10
CA ARG A 39 9.56 -5.35 -1.36
C ARG A 39 8.39 -6.32 -1.44
N GLY A 40 7.21 -5.78 -1.67
CA GLY A 40 6.00 -6.56 -1.91
C GLY A 40 6.04 -7.27 -3.27
N ARG A 41 5.20 -8.31 -3.40
CA ARG A 41 4.95 -8.96 -4.69
C ARG A 41 4.07 -8.06 -5.56
N LEU A 42 4.26 -8.09 -6.86
CA LEU A 42 3.40 -7.37 -7.80
C LEU A 42 2.00 -8.00 -7.76
N ALA A 43 0.98 -7.20 -7.43
CA ALA A 43 -0.41 -7.62 -7.36
C ALA A 43 -1.18 -7.24 -8.63
N HIS A 44 -0.93 -6.04 -9.16
CA HIS A 44 -1.64 -5.53 -10.34
C HIS A 44 -0.78 -4.50 -11.10
N THR A 45 -1.01 -4.37 -12.40
CA THR A 45 -0.45 -3.28 -13.22
C THR A 45 -1.56 -2.65 -14.03
N SER A 46 -1.79 -1.35 -13.83
CA SER A 46 -2.77 -0.58 -14.60
C SER A 46 -2.34 -0.50 -16.07
N ALA A 47 -3.21 -0.96 -16.97
CA ALA A 47 -2.95 -0.92 -18.42
C ALA A 47 -2.87 0.52 -18.96
N PHE A 48 -3.66 1.43 -18.38
CA PHE A 48 -3.73 2.84 -18.80
C PHE A 48 -2.49 3.64 -18.34
N SER A 49 -2.20 3.62 -17.03
CA SER A 49 -1.17 4.49 -16.44
C SER A 49 0.21 3.83 -16.33
N GLY A 50 0.29 2.50 -16.44
CA GLY A 50 1.49 1.74 -16.09
C GLY A 50 1.78 1.69 -14.59
N ARG A 51 0.89 2.22 -13.73
CA ARG A 51 1.01 2.17 -12.27
C ARG A 51 1.00 0.71 -11.80
N GLN A 52 1.99 0.34 -11.01
CA GLN A 52 2.14 -0.98 -10.43
C GLN A 52 1.70 -0.94 -8.97
N ILE A 53 0.83 -1.89 -8.59
CA ILE A 53 0.40 -2.10 -7.21
C ILE A 53 1.12 -3.33 -6.67
N PHE A 54 1.75 -3.17 -5.52
CA PHE A 54 2.47 -4.20 -4.80
C PHE A 54 1.76 -4.49 -3.49
N VAL A 55 1.89 -5.72 -3.01
CA VAL A 55 1.42 -6.15 -1.69
C VAL A 55 2.57 -6.73 -0.89
N LEU A 56 2.82 -6.17 0.29
CA LEU A 56 3.78 -6.69 1.26
C LEU A 56 3.03 -7.28 2.45
N GLU A 57 3.18 -8.58 2.65
CA GLU A 57 2.71 -9.24 3.86
C GLU A 57 3.69 -8.98 5.01
N HIS A 58 3.18 -8.46 6.12
CA HIS A 58 3.97 -8.11 7.30
C HIS A 58 3.17 -8.38 8.58
N GLN A 59 3.65 -9.33 9.39
CA GLN A 59 3.07 -9.68 10.70
C GLN A 59 1.54 -9.92 10.69
N GLY A 60 1.03 -10.62 9.67
CA GLY A 60 -0.40 -10.95 9.55
C GLY A 60 -1.27 -9.88 8.89
N PHE A 61 -0.66 -8.80 8.42
CA PHE A 61 -1.29 -7.74 7.64
C PHE A 61 -0.66 -7.64 6.24
N SER A 62 -1.37 -6.98 5.35
CA SER A 62 -0.97 -6.72 3.97
C SER A 62 -0.97 -5.24 3.71
N LEU A 63 0.21 -4.73 3.35
CA LEU A 63 0.43 -3.35 2.93
C LEU A 63 0.38 -3.27 1.42
N TYR A 64 -0.66 -2.62 0.90
CA TYR A 64 -0.79 -2.30 -0.51
C TYR A 64 -0.15 -0.95 -0.76
N TYR A 65 0.74 -0.89 -1.74
CA TYR A 65 1.39 0.34 -2.15
C TYR A 65 1.61 0.36 -3.66
N SER A 66 1.69 1.54 -4.24
CA SER A 66 1.89 1.68 -5.67
C SER A 66 3.07 2.57 -6.03
N GLN A 67 3.59 2.31 -7.23
CA GLN A 67 4.64 3.10 -7.86
C GLN A 67 4.32 3.22 -9.36
N ASN A 68 4.66 4.35 -9.97
CA ASN A 68 4.63 4.49 -11.41
C ASN A 68 6.06 4.44 -11.97
N PRO A 69 6.46 3.37 -12.67
CA PRO A 69 7.80 3.27 -13.25
C PRO A 69 8.03 4.26 -14.40
N LYS A 70 6.97 4.72 -15.09
CA LYS A 70 7.06 5.71 -16.18
C LYS A 70 7.22 7.14 -15.66
N HIS A 71 6.68 7.41 -14.48
CA HIS A 71 6.79 8.70 -13.79
C HIS A 71 7.26 8.44 -12.36
N PRO A 72 8.58 8.25 -12.14
CA PRO A 72 9.13 7.90 -10.84
C PRO A 72 8.81 9.02 -9.83
N GLY A 73 7.77 8.77 -9.04
CA GLY A 73 7.27 9.63 -7.97
C GLY A 73 7.39 8.94 -6.61
N PRO A 74 6.76 9.52 -5.57
CA PRO A 74 6.75 8.91 -4.24
C PRO A 74 6.08 7.53 -4.27
N VAL A 75 6.48 6.68 -3.32
CA VAL A 75 5.68 5.50 -2.99
C VAL A 75 4.35 5.98 -2.41
N VAL A 76 3.25 5.47 -2.94
CA VAL A 76 1.91 5.75 -2.42
C VAL A 76 1.44 4.52 -1.65
N PHE A 77 1.16 4.67 -0.37
CA PHE A 77 0.51 3.62 0.43
C PHE A 77 -1.00 3.69 0.18
N GLU A 78 -1.52 2.66 -0.49
CA GLU A 78 -2.92 2.58 -0.88
C GLU A 78 -3.79 2.10 0.27
N GLU A 79 -3.36 1.03 0.94
CA GLU A 79 -4.17 0.33 1.93
C GLU A 79 -3.36 -0.54 2.90
N PHE A 80 -3.89 -0.79 4.10
CA PHE A 80 -3.27 -1.70 5.07
C PHE A 80 -4.34 -2.57 5.75
N LEU A 81 -4.40 -3.85 5.35
CA LEU A 81 -5.48 -4.79 5.72
C LEU A 81 -4.93 -5.94 6.55
N SER A 82 -5.72 -6.44 7.50
CA SER A 82 -5.54 -7.77 8.06
C SER A 82 -5.99 -8.82 7.04
N LYS A 83 -5.54 -10.07 7.20
CA LYS A 83 -5.99 -11.18 6.31
C LYS A 83 -7.51 -11.31 6.20
N GLY A 84 -8.26 -11.02 7.27
CA GLY A 84 -9.73 -11.07 7.23
C GLY A 84 -10.39 -9.89 6.50
N GLU A 85 -9.66 -8.78 6.30
CA GLU A 85 -10.14 -7.62 5.55
C GLU A 85 -9.78 -7.71 4.05
N GLU A 86 -8.78 -8.50 3.66
CA GLU A 86 -8.37 -8.67 2.25
C GLU A 86 -9.50 -9.21 1.36
N ASP A 87 -10.28 -10.17 1.88
CA ASP A 87 -11.42 -10.78 1.18
C ASP A 87 -12.53 -9.77 0.84
N LEU A 88 -12.55 -8.59 1.49
CA LEU A 88 -13.56 -7.56 1.30
C LEU A 88 -13.14 -6.44 0.32
N VAL A 89 -11.86 -6.37 -0.06
CA VAL A 89 -11.30 -5.20 -0.77
C VAL A 89 -10.78 -5.51 -2.17
N LEU A 90 -10.53 -6.77 -2.52
CA LEU A 90 -10.04 -7.14 -3.86
C LEU A 90 -10.97 -6.70 -5.00
N ASP A 91 -12.28 -6.63 -4.76
CA ASP A 91 -13.27 -6.13 -5.74
C ASP A 91 -13.08 -4.63 -6.06
N LEU A 92 -12.61 -3.82 -5.10
CA LEU A 92 -12.40 -2.37 -5.29
C LEU A 92 -11.18 -2.02 -6.16
N PHE A 93 -10.21 -2.94 -6.30
CA PHE A 93 -9.06 -2.73 -7.18
C PHE A 93 -9.28 -3.28 -8.59
N ALA A 94 -10.27 -4.15 -8.79
CA ALA A 94 -10.66 -4.68 -10.10
C ALA A 94 -11.48 -3.66 -10.91
N GLU A 95 -12.27 -2.82 -10.24
CA GLU A 95 -13.05 -1.74 -10.85
C GLU A 95 -12.29 -0.41 -10.75
N GLY A 96 -11.27 -0.23 -11.61
CA GLY A 96 -10.83 1.13 -11.91
C GLY A 96 -11.95 1.87 -12.63
N PRO A 97 -12.24 3.15 -12.31
CA PRO A 97 -13.26 3.92 -13.02
C PRO A 97 -12.86 4.04 -14.50
N ASP A 98 -13.80 3.72 -15.38
CA ASP A 98 -13.74 3.93 -16.84
C ASP A 98 -13.22 5.33 -17.22
#